data_AF-A0A261USM1-F1
#
_entry.id   AF-A0A261USM1-F1
#
_cell.length_a   1.000
_cell.length_b   1.000
_cell.length_c   1.000
_cell.angle_alpha   90.00
_cell.angle_beta   90.00
_cell.angle_gamma   90.00
#
_symmetry.space_group_name_H-M   'P 1'
#
loop_
_entity.id
_entity.type
_entity.pdbx_description
1 polymer ?
#
loop_
_entity_poly.entity_id
_entity_poly.type
_entity_poly.pdbx_seq_one_letter_code
_entity_poly.pdbx_strand_id
1 'polypeptide(L)' 'MSATDWQQVDEYYWSGPGGWTICRVFVNGGWIFELWSGGECRGSRASLEGAVALHQQIT' A
#
# COMPACT_ATOMS: atom_id res chain seq x y z
N MET A 1 8.69 -0.07 -13.32
CA MET A 1 7.51 0.81 -13.33
C MET A 1 7.61 1.65 -12.07
N SER A 2 7.84 2.96 -12.21
CA SER A 2 8.41 3.77 -11.14
C SER A 2 7.36 4.17 -10.11
N ALA A 3 7.38 3.50 -8.96
CA ALA A 3 6.78 3.93 -7.72
C ALA A 3 7.57 5.12 -7.13
N THR A 4 7.76 6.20 -7.90
CA THR A 4 8.71 7.28 -7.58
C THR A 4 8.42 7.93 -6.22
N ASP A 5 7.15 7.91 -5.79
CA ASP A 5 6.70 8.54 -4.55
C ASP A 5 6.52 7.56 -3.38
N TRP A 6 6.67 6.25 -3.61
CA TRP A 6 6.51 5.23 -2.58
C TRP A 6 7.86 4.66 -2.20
N GLN A 7 8.33 5.02 -1.01
CA GLN A 7 9.58 4.53 -0.46
C GLN A 7 9.33 3.26 0.35
N GLN A 8 9.99 2.17 -0.03
CA GLN A 8 10.04 0.98 0.81
C GLN A 8 10.87 1.29 2.07
N VAL A 9 10.28 1.09 3.25
CA VAL A 9 11.00 1.26 4.53
C VAL A 9 11.53 -0.09 5.00
N ASP A 10 10.74 -1.16 4.81
CA ASP A 10 11.15 -2.54 5.09
C ASP A 10 10.39 -3.54 4.18
N GLU A 11 10.52 -4.85 4.44
CA GLU A 11 9.87 -5.90 3.64
C GLU A 11 8.33 -5.81 3.63
N TYR A 12 7.74 -5.22 4.66
CA TYR A 12 6.30 -5.20 4.90
C TYR A 12 5.68 -3.82 4.80
N TYR A 13 6.46 -2.76 4.60
CA TYR A 13 5.97 -1.39 4.69
C TYR A 13 6.55 -0.45 3.63
N TRP A 14 5.66 0.36 3.06
CA TRP A 14 5.99 1.47 2.17
C TRP A 14 5.37 2.77 2.69
N SER A 15 6.16 3.83 2.70
CA SER A 15 5.69 5.20 2.96
C SER A 15 5.42 5.89 1.62
N GLY A 16 4.26 6.50 1.50
CA GLY A 16 3.82 7.24 0.32
C GLY A 16 3.64 8.73 0.58
N PRO A 17 3.16 9.48 -0.43
CA PRO A 17 2.90 10.91 -0.31
C PRO A 17 1.84 11.20 0.74
N GLY A 18 1.85 12.38 1.35
CA GLY A 18 0.77 12.85 2.24
C GLY A 18 0.53 12.00 3.50
N GLY A 19 1.50 11.19 3.92
CA GLY A 19 1.37 10.29 5.07
C GLY A 19 0.58 9.00 4.78
N TRP A 20 0.37 8.68 3.50
CA TRP A 20 -0.18 7.40 3.09
C TRP A 20 0.83 6.28 3.29
N THR A 21 0.35 5.08 3.57
CA THR A 21 1.19 3.92 3.80
C THR A 21 0.61 2.69 3.12
N ILE A 22 1.48 1.77 2.68
CA ILE A 22 1.08 0.45 2.22
C ILE A 22 1.73 -0.58 3.12
N CYS A 23 0.93 -1.52 3.62
CA CYS A 23 1.39 -2.63 4.44
C CYS A 23 1.20 -3.95 3.69
N ARG A 24 2.23 -4.80 3.61
CA ARG A 24 2.13 -6.17 3.14
C ARG A 24 1.80 -7.08 4.32
N VAL A 25 0.64 -7.73 4.27
CA VAL A 25 0.11 -8.55 5.37
C VAL A 25 -0.25 -9.95 4.86
N PHE A 26 -0.09 -10.96 5.71
CA PHE A 26 -0.45 -12.34 5.39
C PHE A 26 -1.83 -12.65 5.97
N VAL A 27 -2.82 -12.87 5.09
CA VAL A 27 -4.21 -13.10 5.47
C VAL A 27 -4.73 -14.32 4.71
N ASN A 28 -5.40 -15.24 5.42
CA ASN A 28 -6.02 -16.43 4.83
C ASN A 28 -5.10 -17.25 3.91
N GLY A 29 -3.81 -17.35 4.24
CA GLY A 29 -2.84 -18.14 3.46
C GLY A 29 -2.22 -17.41 2.27
N GLY A 30 -2.47 -16.11 2.10
CA GLY A 30 -1.90 -15.31 1.02
C GLY A 30 -1.35 -13.97 1.49
N TRP A 31 -0.34 -13.46 0.78
CA TRP A 31 0.13 -12.09 0.95
C TRP A 31 -0.79 -11.13 0.20
N ILE A 32 -1.22 -10.06 0.87
CA ILE A 32 -1.94 -8.93 0.29
C ILE A 32 -1.27 -7.62 0.70
N PHE A 33 -1.65 -6.54 0.03
CA PHE A 33 -1.17 -5.20 0.26
C PHE A 33 -2.35 -4.30 0.64
N GLU A 34 -2.32 -3.75 1.85
CA GLU A 34 -3.33 -2.83 2.36
C GLU A 34 -2.86 -1.40 2.20
N LEU A 35 -3.77 -0.52 1.75
CA LEU A 35 -3.54 0.91 1.65
C LEU A 35 -4.15 1.61 2.86
N TRP A 36 -3.38 2.47 3.53
CA TRP A 36 -3.77 3.13 4.77
C TRP A 36 -3.57 4.65 4.69
N SER A 37 -4.47 5.41 5.32
CA SER A 37 -4.38 6.87 5.47
C SER A 37 -4.94 7.28 6.82
N GLY A 38 -4.17 8.03 7.62
CA GLY A 38 -4.64 8.57 8.90
C GLY A 38 -5.11 7.51 9.90
N GLY A 39 -4.57 6.29 9.84
CA GLY A 39 -4.98 5.17 10.70
C GLY A 39 -6.20 4.39 10.20
N GLU A 40 -6.75 4.71 9.04
CA GLU A 40 -7.88 4.01 8.42
C GLU A 40 -7.40 3.20 7.21
N CYS A 41 -7.80 1.92 7.13
CA CYS A 41 -7.57 1.09 5.95
C CYS A 41 -8.55 1.48 4.85
N ARG A 42 -8.02 1.90 3.69
CA ARG A 42 -8.79 2.32 2.52
C ARG A 42 -9.08 1.18 1.54
N GLY A 43 -8.47 0.01 1.76
CA GLY A 43 -8.71 -1.20 0.99
C GLY A 43 -7.46 -2.03 0.81
N SER A 44 -7.62 -3.23 0.24
CA SER A 44 -6.54 -4.17 -0.02
C SER A 44 -6.49 -4.65 -1.46
N ARG A 45 -5.30 -5.07 -1.90
CA ARG A 45 -5.01 -5.58 -3.24
C ARG A 45 -4.03 -6.74 -3.17
N ALA A 46 -4.01 -7.57 -4.22
CA ALA A 46 -3.14 -8.73 -4.29
C ALA A 46 -1.66 -8.38 -4.61
N SER A 47 -1.37 -7.14 -4.99
CA SER A 47 -0.02 -6.67 -5.33
C SER A 47 0.22 -5.23 -4.89
N LEU A 48 1.50 -4.86 -4.76
CA LEU A 48 1.94 -3.51 -4.44
C LEU A 48 1.46 -2.51 -5.50
N GLU A 49 1.62 -2.83 -6.78
CA GLU A 49 1.15 -2.00 -7.90
C GLU A 49 -0.36 -1.77 -7.83
N GLY A 50 -1.12 -2.78 -7.41
CA GLY A 50 -2.55 -2.66 -7.22
C GLY A 50 -2.90 -1.67 -6.10
N ALA A 51 -2.18 -1.70 -4.99
CA ALA A 51 -2.37 -0.77 -3.87
C ALA A 51 -1.98 0.67 -4.25
N VAL A 52 -0.90 0.85 -5.03
CA VAL A 52 -0.50 2.15 -5.60
C VAL A 52 -1.57 2.67 -6.58
N ALA A 53 -2.12 1.81 -7.43
CA ALA A 53 -3.20 2.18 -8.34
C ALA A 53 -4.50 2.54 -7.59
N LEU A 54 -4.79 1.86 -6.46
CA LEU A 54 -5.91 2.22 -5.60
C LEU A 54 -5.74 3.63 -5.02
N HIS A 55 -4.54 3.98 -4.55
CA HIS A 55 -4.26 5.35 -4.09
C HIS A 55 -4.60 6.38 -5.18
N GLN A 56 -4.09 6.18 -6.41
CA GLN A 56 -4.36 7.07 -7.55
C GLN A 56 -5.85 7.20 -7.93
N GLN A 57 -6.70 6.23 -7.55
CA GLN A 57 -8.13 6.28 -7.83
C GLN A 57 -8.91 7.10 -6.79
N ILE A 58 -8.39 7.22 -5.57
CA ILE A 58 -9.10 7.81 -4.43
C ILE A 58 -8.48 9.13 -3.96
N THR A 59 -7.41 9.59 -4.62
CA THR A 59 -6.76 10.88 -4.45
C THR A 59 -6.78 11.65 -5.76
#